data_AF-A0A482XX26-F1
#
_entry.id   AF-A0A482XX26-F1
#
_cell.length_a   1.000
_cell.length_b   1.000
_cell.length_c   1.000
_cell.angle_alpha   90.00
_cell.angle_beta   90.00
_cell.angle_gamma   90.00
#
_symmetry.space_group_name_H-M   'P 1'
#
loop_
_entity.id
_entity.type
_entity.pdbx_description
1 polymer ?
#
loop_
_entity_poly.entity_id
_entity_poly.type
_entity_poly.pdbx_seq_one_letter_code
_entity_poly.pdbx_strand_id
1 'polypeptide(L)'
;MQGNIDPTFGSRPVDAGVSVALASFTLLGLYTLQKRTDTPKGGAAASSGWYVLMCALVYLGPRYVHDTFASGVFTFQYLLWVFATVLPLVALQAGLPVYIFATRGNVGALVGLFAVTVVTFWGLLGTGGESDILIGYPYAVFPVAVIIVSVTTGVDIAARKVVNRVSI
;
A
#
# COMPACT_ATOMS: atom_id res chain seq x y z
N MET A 1 -35.16 -1.81 10.42
CA MET A 1 -33.73 -1.67 10.80
C MET A 1 -32.93 -2.30 9.67
N GLN A 2 -32.29 -1.48 8.82
CA GLN A 2 -31.44 -1.96 7.73
C GLN A 2 -30.26 -2.70 8.35
N GLY A 3 -30.27 -4.03 8.23
CA GLY A 3 -29.13 -4.87 8.60
C GLY A 3 -27.96 -4.47 7.71
N ASN A 4 -26.87 -4.09 8.33
CA ASN A 4 -25.58 -3.89 7.68
C ASN A 4 -25.05 -5.28 7.31
N ILE A 5 -25.41 -5.78 6.13
CA ILE A 5 -24.99 -7.10 5.60
C ILE A 5 -23.67 -6.98 4.81
N ASP A 6 -22.87 -5.94 5.06
CA ASP A 6 -21.49 -5.98 4.59
C ASP A 6 -20.76 -7.06 5.41
N PRO A 7 -20.18 -8.11 4.80
CA PRO A 7 -19.38 -9.06 5.55
C PRO A 7 -18.11 -8.36 6.02
N THR A 8 -18.16 -7.82 7.23
CA THR A 8 -17.00 -7.29 7.92
C THR A 8 -16.18 -8.46 8.46
N PHE A 9 -14.91 -8.54 8.07
CA PHE A 9 -13.96 -9.59 8.51
C PHE A 9 -13.74 -9.58 10.04
N GLY A 10 -14.05 -8.47 10.71
CA GLY A 10 -14.08 -8.33 12.16
C GLY A 10 -14.77 -7.04 12.60
N SER A 11 -14.54 -6.63 13.86
CA SER A 11 -14.90 -5.28 14.30
C SER A 11 -13.90 -4.27 13.72
N ARG A 12 -14.34 -3.06 13.36
CA ARG A 12 -13.48 -2.00 12.79
C ARG A 12 -12.13 -1.78 13.53
N PRO A 13 -12.06 -1.89 14.87
CA PRO A 13 -10.79 -1.81 15.60
C PRO A 13 -9.85 -3.00 15.35
N VAL A 14 -10.39 -4.21 15.19
CA VAL A 14 -9.61 -5.42 14.88
C VAL A 14 -9.00 -5.32 13.49
N ASP A 15 -9.76 -4.85 12.50
CA ASP A 15 -9.25 -4.66 11.14
C ASP A 15 -8.12 -3.63 11.09
N ALA A 16 -8.22 -2.56 11.90
CA ALA A 16 -7.15 -1.58 12.04
C ALA A 16 -5.88 -2.20 12.64
N GLY A 17 -6.02 -3.03 13.69
CA GLY A 17 -4.90 -3.75 14.30
C GLY A 17 -4.22 -4.73 13.34
N VAL A 18 -5.01 -5.51 12.61
CA VAL A 18 -4.51 -6.45 11.58
C VAL A 18 -3.82 -5.69 10.44
N SER A 19 -4.38 -4.56 10.01
CA SER A 19 -3.77 -3.71 8.98
C SER A 19 -2.42 -3.15 9.40
N VAL A 20 -2.29 -2.72 10.66
CA VAL A 20 -1.00 -2.27 11.21
C VAL A 20 0.00 -3.40 11.22
N ALA A 21 -0.36 -4.58 11.72
CA ALA A 21 0.53 -5.74 11.76
C ALA A 21 1.00 -6.16 10.35
N LEU A 22 0.09 -6.25 9.38
CA LEU A 22 0.39 -6.58 8.00
C LEU A 22 1.23 -5.50 7.32
N ALA A 23 0.96 -4.22 7.57
CA ALA A 23 1.77 -3.12 7.04
C ALA A 23 3.20 -3.15 7.60
N SER A 24 3.36 -3.43 8.90
CA SER A 24 4.68 -3.61 9.52
C SER A 24 5.43 -4.79 8.92
N PHE A 25 4.76 -5.93 8.73
CA PHE A 25 5.36 -7.10 8.07
C PHE A 25 5.75 -6.80 6.62
N THR A 26 4.89 -6.07 5.90
CA THR A 26 5.15 -5.65 4.52
C THR A 26 6.41 -4.81 4.46
N LEU A 27 6.53 -3.77 5.29
CA LEU A 27 7.73 -2.92 5.35
C LEU A 27 8.99 -3.67 5.76
N LEU A 28 8.89 -4.63 6.68
CA LEU A 28 10.04 -5.47 7.04
C LEU A 28 10.52 -6.26 5.81
N GLY A 29 9.60 -6.82 5.02
CA GLY A 29 9.93 -7.47 3.75
C GLY A 29 10.57 -6.51 2.75
N LEU A 30 10.03 -5.30 2.59
CA LEU A 30 10.62 -4.26 1.72
C LEU A 30 12.05 -3.93 2.14
N TYR A 31 12.27 -3.69 3.44
CA TYR A 31 13.58 -3.36 3.98
C TYR A 31 14.60 -4.49 3.80
N THR A 32 14.19 -5.73 4.05
CA THR A 32 15.07 -6.91 3.89
C THR A 32 15.44 -7.15 2.42
N LEU A 33 14.48 -7.00 1.49
CA LEU A 33 14.72 -7.11 0.05
C LEU A 33 15.62 -6.00 -0.47
N GLN A 34 15.39 -4.77 -0.02
CA GLN A 34 16.24 -3.64 -0.34
C GLN A 34 17.69 -3.89 0.12
N LYS A 35 17.90 -4.41 1.32
CA LYS A 35 19.25 -4.70 1.86
C LYS A 35 19.95 -5.84 1.12
N ARG A 36 19.21 -6.77 0.53
CA ARG A 36 19.76 -7.89 -0.25
C ARG A 36 20.17 -7.52 -1.68
N THR A 37 19.85 -6.30 -2.13
CA THR A 37 20.08 -5.92 -3.52
C THR A 37 21.20 -4.90 -3.63
N ASP A 38 22.14 -5.12 -4.56
CA ASP A 38 23.34 -4.29 -4.71
C ASP A 38 23.05 -2.90 -5.32
N THR A 39 21.87 -2.73 -5.95
CA THR A 39 21.49 -1.47 -6.60
C THR A 39 20.21 -0.89 -6.04
N PRO A 40 20.12 0.45 -5.87
CA PRO A 40 18.88 1.13 -5.46
C PRO A 40 17.68 0.80 -6.36
N LYS A 41 17.92 0.65 -7.67
CA LYS A 41 16.87 0.30 -8.65
C LYS A 41 16.40 -1.14 -8.48
N GLY A 42 17.30 -2.09 -8.29
CA GLY A 42 16.95 -3.49 -8.04
C GLY A 42 16.20 -3.65 -6.72
N GLY A 43 16.65 -2.97 -5.66
CA GLY A 43 15.97 -2.99 -4.37
C GLY A 43 14.55 -2.41 -4.44
N ALA A 44 14.36 -1.33 -5.20
CA ALA A 44 13.05 -0.76 -5.46
C ALA A 44 12.15 -1.71 -6.25
N ALA A 45 12.66 -2.36 -7.30
CA ALA A 45 11.90 -3.33 -8.09
C ALA A 45 11.48 -4.57 -7.28
N ALA A 46 12.41 -5.14 -6.49
CA ALA A 46 12.11 -6.25 -5.59
C ALA A 46 11.04 -5.86 -4.55
N SER A 47 11.16 -4.65 -4.02
CA SER A 47 10.20 -4.08 -3.07
C SER A 47 8.82 -3.86 -3.70
N SER A 48 8.74 -3.36 -4.93
CA SER A 48 7.50 -3.26 -5.69
C SER A 48 6.83 -4.63 -5.87
N GLY A 49 7.60 -5.66 -6.23
CA GLY A 49 7.08 -7.02 -6.37
C GLY A 49 6.50 -7.58 -5.07
N TRP A 50 7.23 -7.40 -3.96
CA TRP A 50 6.76 -7.80 -2.63
C TRP A 50 5.49 -7.07 -2.20
N TYR A 51 5.43 -5.76 -2.44
CA TYR A 51 4.27 -4.95 -2.11
C TYR A 51 3.03 -5.37 -2.90
N VAL A 52 3.18 -5.60 -4.21
CA VAL A 52 2.09 -6.13 -5.06
C VAL A 52 1.59 -7.48 -4.54
N LEU A 53 2.50 -8.38 -4.18
CA LEU A 53 2.14 -9.68 -3.62
C LEU A 53 1.37 -9.55 -2.31
N MET A 54 1.80 -8.69 -1.40
CA MET A 54 1.09 -8.45 -0.14
C MET A 54 -0.28 -7.83 -0.36
N CYS A 55 -0.38 -6.80 -1.20
CA CYS A 55 -1.67 -6.22 -1.58
C CYS A 55 -2.60 -7.27 -2.21
N ALA A 56 -2.07 -8.16 -3.07
CA ALA A 56 -2.85 -9.24 -3.67
C ALA A 56 -3.35 -10.23 -2.61
N LEU A 57 -2.52 -10.62 -1.64
CA LEU A 57 -2.93 -11.51 -0.55
C LEU A 57 -4.00 -10.88 0.34
N VAL A 58 -3.86 -9.61 0.69
CA VAL A 58 -4.84 -8.86 1.49
C VAL A 58 -6.14 -8.62 0.72
N TYR A 59 -6.09 -8.49 -0.59
CA TYR A 59 -7.29 -8.37 -1.43
C TYR A 59 -8.00 -9.71 -1.65
N LEU A 60 -7.25 -10.72 -2.11
CA LEU A 60 -7.78 -12.01 -2.55
C LEU A 60 -8.06 -12.96 -1.39
N GLY A 61 -7.20 -13.02 -0.37
CA GLY A 61 -7.32 -13.99 0.71
C GLY A 61 -8.66 -13.89 1.43
N PRO A 62 -9.02 -12.70 1.96
CA PRO A 62 -10.33 -12.45 2.57
C PRO A 62 -11.50 -12.84 1.63
N ARG A 63 -11.47 -12.38 0.36
CA ARG A 63 -12.53 -12.67 -0.62
C ARG A 63 -12.65 -14.15 -0.99
N TYR A 64 -11.53 -14.86 -1.01
CA TYR A 64 -11.47 -16.29 -1.30
C TYR A 64 -12.03 -17.12 -0.15
N VAL A 65 -11.72 -16.77 1.11
CA VAL A 65 -12.22 -17.51 2.28
C VAL A 65 -13.74 -17.39 2.43
N HIS A 66 -14.33 -16.26 2.04
CA HIS A 66 -15.75 -15.98 2.22
C HIS A 66 -16.59 -16.07 0.94
N ASP A 67 -15.96 -16.41 -0.19
CA ASP A 67 -16.59 -16.47 -1.52
C ASP A 67 -17.35 -15.19 -1.91
N THR A 68 -16.78 -14.03 -1.57
CA THR A 68 -17.40 -12.70 -1.75
C THR A 68 -16.86 -11.97 -2.98
N PHE A 69 -16.53 -12.69 -4.06
CA PHE A 69 -16.07 -12.03 -5.28
C PHE A 69 -17.22 -11.36 -6.01
N ALA A 70 -17.06 -10.09 -6.34
CA ALA A 70 -18.02 -9.39 -7.18
C ALA A 70 -18.13 -10.06 -8.57
N SER A 71 -19.34 -10.08 -9.13
CA SER A 71 -19.56 -10.61 -10.48
C SER A 71 -18.75 -9.80 -11.51
N GLY A 72 -17.90 -10.47 -12.27
CA GLY A 72 -17.13 -9.85 -13.36
C GLY A 72 -15.63 -9.64 -13.09
N VAL A 73 -15.16 -9.91 -11.87
CA VAL A 73 -13.73 -9.78 -11.44
C VAL A 73 -12.78 -10.72 -12.21
N PHE A 74 -13.31 -11.73 -12.91
CA PHE A 74 -12.53 -12.64 -13.76
C PHE A 74 -12.81 -12.49 -15.26
N THR A 75 -13.49 -11.42 -15.67
CA THR A 75 -13.65 -11.12 -17.10
C THR A 75 -12.32 -10.68 -17.70
N PHE A 76 -12.10 -11.01 -18.97
CA PHE A 76 -10.89 -10.60 -19.69
C PHE A 76 -10.66 -9.09 -19.62
N GLN A 77 -11.72 -8.29 -19.83
CA GLN A 77 -11.66 -6.83 -19.78
C GLN A 77 -11.21 -6.31 -18.40
N TYR A 78 -11.74 -6.90 -17.34
CA TYR A 78 -11.37 -6.52 -15.98
C TYR A 78 -9.92 -6.89 -15.66
N LEU A 79 -9.50 -8.12 -15.97
CA LEU A 79 -8.12 -8.56 -15.75
C LEU A 79 -7.14 -7.70 -16.54
N LEU A 80 -7.43 -7.41 -17.81
CA LEU A 80 -6.63 -6.50 -18.64
C LEU A 80 -6.46 -5.13 -17.94
N TRP A 81 -7.55 -4.57 -17.42
CA TRP A 81 -7.53 -3.29 -16.71
C TRP A 81 -6.69 -3.35 -15.43
N VAL A 82 -6.81 -4.41 -14.63
CA VAL A 82 -6.00 -4.62 -13.42
C VAL A 82 -4.51 -4.72 -13.76
N PHE A 83 -4.15 -5.54 -14.75
CA PHE A 83 -2.76 -5.73 -15.14
C PHE A 83 -2.15 -4.50 -15.80
N ALA A 84 -2.91 -3.77 -16.62
CA ALA A 84 -2.42 -2.60 -17.34
C ALA A 84 -2.41 -1.32 -16.51
N THR A 85 -3.27 -1.20 -15.49
CA THR A 85 -3.45 0.04 -14.72
C THR A 85 -3.18 -0.14 -13.24
N VAL A 86 -3.93 -1.00 -12.54
CA VAL A 86 -3.84 -1.11 -11.07
C VAL A 86 -2.49 -1.65 -10.63
N LEU A 87 -2.03 -2.74 -11.24
CA LEU A 87 -0.81 -3.41 -10.83
C LEU A 87 0.44 -2.51 -10.97
N PRO A 88 0.64 -1.76 -12.07
CA PRO A 88 1.70 -0.76 -12.16
C PRO A 88 1.62 0.32 -11.08
N LEU A 89 0.41 0.81 -10.75
CA LEU A 89 0.23 1.84 -9.73
C LEU A 89 0.55 1.32 -8.33
N VAL A 90 0.11 0.11 -8.00
CA VAL A 90 0.48 -0.58 -6.74
C VAL A 90 2.00 -0.77 -6.65
N ALA A 91 2.63 -1.22 -7.75
CA ALA A 91 4.08 -1.37 -7.81
C ALA A 91 4.81 -0.03 -7.58
N LEU A 92 4.34 1.05 -8.21
CA LEU A 92 4.90 2.40 -8.06
C LEU A 92 4.71 2.94 -6.64
N GLN A 93 3.59 2.64 -5.99
CA GLN A 93 3.27 3.10 -4.64
C GLN A 93 4.36 2.71 -3.63
N ALA A 94 4.96 1.52 -3.76
CA ALA A 94 6.08 1.10 -2.91
C ALA A 94 7.46 1.33 -3.54
N GLY A 95 7.59 1.19 -4.86
CA GLY A 95 8.88 1.33 -5.54
C GLY A 95 9.46 2.73 -5.41
N LEU A 96 8.62 3.77 -5.54
CA LEU A 96 9.07 5.15 -5.52
C LEU A 96 9.57 5.59 -4.12
N PRO A 97 8.83 5.36 -3.01
CA PRO A 97 9.33 5.68 -1.68
C PRO A 97 10.59 4.89 -1.30
N VAL A 98 10.65 3.60 -1.64
CA VAL A 98 11.83 2.76 -1.37
C VAL A 98 13.04 3.27 -2.16
N TYR A 99 12.86 3.65 -3.41
CA TYR A 99 13.92 4.25 -4.22
C TYR A 99 14.40 5.59 -3.65
N ILE A 100 13.48 6.46 -3.21
CA ILE A 100 13.80 7.73 -2.55
C ILE A 100 14.58 7.49 -1.25
N PHE A 101 14.18 6.51 -0.45
CA PHE A 101 14.92 6.11 0.75
C PHE A 101 16.32 5.57 0.40
N ALA A 102 16.44 4.69 -0.61
CA ALA A 102 17.71 4.12 -1.06
C ALA A 102 18.71 5.18 -1.52
N THR A 103 18.22 6.21 -2.23
CA THR A 103 19.07 7.20 -2.90
C THR A 103 19.31 8.46 -2.07
N ARG A 104 18.37 8.84 -1.20
CA ARG A 104 18.42 10.10 -0.43
C ARG A 104 18.37 9.89 1.08
N GLY A 105 18.26 8.65 1.56
CA GLY A 105 18.13 8.35 2.99
C GLY A 105 16.90 8.98 3.65
N ASN A 106 15.86 9.34 2.87
CA ASN A 106 14.67 10.01 3.37
C ASN A 106 13.74 8.98 4.03
N VAL A 107 13.67 9.04 5.36
CA VAL A 107 12.87 8.12 6.18
C VAL A 107 11.39 8.52 6.10
N GLY A 108 11.10 9.80 5.87
CA GLY A 108 9.74 10.31 5.67
C GLY A 108 8.99 9.61 4.53
N ALA A 109 9.70 9.23 3.47
CA ALA A 109 9.12 8.45 2.36
C ALA A 109 8.61 7.08 2.83
N LEU A 110 9.37 6.36 3.68
CA LEU A 110 8.95 5.08 4.24
C LEU A 110 7.83 5.21 5.25
N VAL A 111 7.83 6.28 6.06
CA VAL A 111 6.73 6.59 6.99
C VAL A 111 5.44 6.86 6.22
N GLY A 112 5.52 7.60 5.11
CA GLY A 112 4.40 7.82 4.22
C GLY A 112 3.88 6.51 3.65
N LEU A 113 4.78 5.67 3.12
CA LEU A 113 4.43 4.35 2.60
C LEU A 113 3.74 3.48 3.68
N PHE A 114 4.23 3.50 4.92
CA PHE A 114 3.58 2.81 6.03
C PHE A 114 2.13 3.27 6.23
N ALA A 115 1.93 4.58 6.39
CA ALA A 115 0.61 5.16 6.64
C ALA A 115 -0.37 4.81 5.51
N VAL A 116 0.08 4.92 4.26
CA VAL A 116 -0.72 4.54 3.10
C VAL A 116 -1.06 3.05 3.11
N THR A 117 -0.09 2.19 3.44
CA THR A 117 -0.30 0.73 3.49
C THR A 117 -1.34 0.36 4.54
N VAL A 118 -1.27 0.96 5.73
CA VAL A 118 -2.27 0.76 6.80
C VAL A 118 -3.67 1.16 6.33
N VAL A 119 -3.82 2.35 5.74
CA VAL A 119 -5.11 2.84 5.24
C VAL A 119 -5.64 1.96 4.11
N THR A 120 -4.76 1.54 3.20
CA THR A 120 -5.10 0.66 2.09
C THR A 120 -5.60 -0.68 2.61
N PHE A 121 -4.84 -1.34 3.48
CA PHE A 121 -5.22 -2.64 4.04
C PHE A 121 -6.48 -2.56 4.89
N TRP A 122 -6.64 -1.49 5.66
CA TRP A 122 -7.85 -1.27 6.44
C TRP A 122 -9.08 -1.10 5.54
N GLY A 123 -8.95 -0.37 4.42
CA GLY A 123 -9.98 -0.26 3.41
C GLY A 123 -10.29 -1.60 2.74
N LEU A 124 -9.26 -2.35 2.33
CA LEU A 124 -9.40 -3.66 1.67
C LEU A 124 -10.13 -4.69 2.55
N LEU A 125 -9.83 -4.69 3.86
CA LEU A 125 -10.46 -5.55 4.85
C LEU A 125 -11.86 -5.07 5.26
N GLY A 126 -12.11 -3.75 5.24
CA GLY A 126 -13.39 -3.16 5.62
C GLY A 126 -14.47 -3.22 4.54
N THR A 127 -14.09 -3.31 3.26
CA THR A 127 -15.04 -3.51 2.15
C THR A 127 -15.34 -5.01 2.02
N GLY A 128 -16.51 -5.45 2.47
CA GLY A 128 -16.94 -6.86 2.50
C GLY A 128 -17.17 -7.50 1.14
N GLY A 129 -16.24 -7.38 0.19
CA GLY A 129 -16.28 -8.05 -1.12
C GLY A 129 -17.33 -7.52 -2.12
N GLU A 130 -18.41 -6.90 -1.67
CA GLU A 130 -19.51 -6.41 -2.52
C GLU A 130 -19.10 -5.27 -3.47
N SER A 131 -18.14 -4.45 -3.04
CA SER A 131 -17.58 -3.36 -3.83
C SER A 131 -16.15 -3.65 -4.24
N ASP A 132 -15.88 -3.50 -5.53
CA ASP A 132 -14.54 -3.67 -6.08
C ASP A 132 -13.73 -2.37 -5.93
N ILE A 133 -13.03 -2.31 -4.80
CA ILE A 133 -12.15 -1.19 -4.45
C ILE A 133 -10.99 -1.02 -5.44
N LEU A 134 -10.64 -2.02 -6.26
CA LEU A 134 -9.61 -1.86 -7.28
C LEU A 134 -10.06 -0.85 -8.31
N ILE A 135 -11.34 -0.81 -8.71
CA ILE A 135 -11.86 0.15 -9.70
C ILE A 135 -11.58 1.60 -9.26
N GLY A 136 -11.77 1.89 -7.97
CA GLY A 136 -11.50 3.20 -7.38
C GLY A 136 -10.02 3.48 -7.09
N TYR A 137 -9.16 2.47 -7.17
CA TYR A 137 -7.76 2.58 -6.75
C TYR A 137 -6.98 3.65 -7.55
N PRO A 138 -7.04 3.70 -8.89
CA PRO A 138 -6.33 4.73 -9.65
C PRO A 138 -6.86 6.15 -9.42
N TYR A 139 -8.14 6.28 -9.06
CA TYR A 139 -8.83 7.57 -9.01
C TYR A 139 -8.84 8.20 -7.62
N ALA A 140 -8.83 7.40 -6.56
CA ALA A 140 -8.90 7.87 -5.18
C ALA A 140 -7.71 7.41 -4.35
N VAL A 141 -7.47 6.09 -4.26
CA VAL A 141 -6.49 5.52 -3.34
C VAL A 141 -5.07 5.92 -3.72
N PHE A 142 -4.69 5.79 -5.00
CA PHE A 142 -3.36 6.13 -5.47
C PHE A 142 -3.05 7.63 -5.38
N PRO A 143 -3.93 8.56 -5.79
CA PRO A 143 -3.72 10.00 -5.55
C PRO A 143 -3.54 10.35 -4.06
N VAL A 144 -4.36 9.78 -3.18
CA VAL A 144 -4.21 9.96 -1.73
C VAL A 144 -2.86 9.42 -1.24
N ALA A 145 -2.43 8.26 -1.75
CA ALA A 145 -1.12 7.71 -1.45
C ALA A 145 0.02 8.65 -1.85
N VAL A 146 -0.06 9.23 -3.06
CA VAL A 146 0.92 10.20 -3.56
C VAL A 146 0.97 11.43 -2.64
N ILE A 147 -0.18 11.96 -2.21
CA ILE A 147 -0.24 13.12 -1.30
C ILE A 147 0.42 12.79 0.03
N ILE A 148 0.06 11.67 0.67
CA ILE A 148 0.60 11.29 1.98
C ILE A 148 2.12 11.13 1.90
N VAL A 149 2.63 10.36 0.93
CA VAL A 149 4.07 10.16 0.74
C VAL A 149 4.77 11.49 0.46
N SER A 150 4.19 12.35 -0.36
CA SER A 150 4.79 13.66 -0.68
C SER A 150 4.90 14.55 0.55
N VAL A 151 3.84 14.62 1.36
CA VAL A 151 3.81 15.40 2.60
C VAL A 151 4.84 14.87 3.58
N THR A 152 4.87 13.56 3.86
CA THR A 152 5.83 13.00 4.83
C THR A 152 7.27 13.13 4.35
N THR A 153 7.53 12.96 3.06
CA THR A 153 8.84 13.20 2.44
C THR A 153 9.26 14.66 2.58
N GLY A 154 8.35 15.60 2.32
CA GLY A 154 8.58 17.04 2.45
C GLY A 154 8.86 17.46 3.90
N VAL A 155 8.13 16.90 4.86
CA VAL A 155 8.34 17.13 6.29
C VAL A 155 9.73 16.64 6.73
N ASP A 156 10.17 15.45 6.32
CA ASP A 156 11.53 14.95 6.64
C ASP A 156 12.61 15.87 6.05
N ILE A 157 12.44 16.35 4.82
CA ILE A 157 13.38 17.30 4.19
C ILE A 157 13.42 18.62 4.97
N ALA A 158 12.27 19.15 5.37
CA ALA A 158 12.19 20.39 6.13
C ALA A 158 12.82 20.25 7.51
N ALA A 159 12.52 19.15 8.23
CA ALA A 159 13.07 18.87 9.55
C ALA A 159 14.61 18.80 9.53
N ARG A 160 15.19 18.10 8.55
CA ARG A 160 16.66 18.03 8.39
C ARG A 160 17.29 19.39 8.13
N LYS A 161 16.65 20.24 7.32
CA LYS A 161 17.12 21.60 7.06
C LYS A 161 17.11 22.46 8.33
N VAL A 162 16.08 22.33 9.16
CA VAL A 162 15.99 23.06 10.44
C VAL A 162 17.07 22.59 11.41
N VAL A 163 17.22 21.27 11.59
CA VAL A 163 18.24 20.69 12.49
C VAL A 163 19.64 21.15 12.10
N ASN A 164 19.99 21.06 10.82
CA ASN A 164 21.31 21.48 10.32
C ASN A 164 21.57 23.00 10.46
N ARG A 165 20.52 23.83 10.55
CA ARG A 165 20.65 25.27 10.80
C ARG A 165 20.84 25.61 12.28
N VAL A 166 20.29 24.80 13.18
CA VAL A 166 20.35 25.02 14.63
C VAL A 166 21.62 24.42 15.24
N SER A 167 22.25 23.45 14.56
CA SER A 167 23.50 22.82 14.99
C SER A 167 24.78 23.53 14.52
N ILE A 168 24.67 24.75 13.98
CA ILE A 168 25.79 25.65 13.62
C ILE A 168 25.81 26.78 14.64
#